data_AF-A0A8X6LDM9-F1
#
_entry.id   AF-A0A8X6LDM9-F1
#
_cell.length_a   1.000
_cell.length_b   1.000
_cell.length_c   1.000
_cell.angle_alpha   90.00
_cell.angle_beta   90.00
_cell.angle_gamma   90.00
#
_symmetry.space_group_name_H-M   'P 1'
#
loop_
_entity.id
_entity.type
_entity.pdbx_description
1 polymer ?
#
loop_
_entity_poly.entity_id
_entity_poly.type
_entity_poly.pdbx_seq_one_letter_code
_entity_poly.pdbx_strand_id
1 'polypeptide(L)'
;MIKRFEETGKLSQSGRGRKRVTPVLFDDVKTAVDAQSGIRVASLGAVAHAKFLDRQAILKSSSETPIMHYPYKMRHTQELLDKDKTRRLSFEISFLNKMTVDLSWPWNILWSDETRFYLNGKANMQY
;
A
#
# COMPACT_ATOMS: atom_id res chain seq x y z
N MET A 1 -23.79 -5.38 42.14
CA MET A 1 -24.33 -5.27 40.75
C MET A 1 -25.83 -5.02 40.79
N ILE A 2 -26.60 -5.81 41.53
CA ILE A 2 -28.07 -5.69 41.69
C ILE A 2 -28.51 -4.33 42.27
N LYS A 3 -27.88 -3.87 43.35
CA LYS A 3 -28.23 -2.60 44.02
C LYS A 3 -28.21 -1.35 43.11
N ARG A 4 -27.30 -1.29 42.13
CA ARG A 4 -27.19 -0.17 41.17
C ARG A 4 -28.24 -0.22 40.07
N PHE A 5 -28.73 -1.40 39.73
CA PHE A 5 -29.79 -1.57 38.73
C PHE A 5 -31.13 -1.12 39.30
N GLU A 6 -31.40 -1.43 40.57
CA GLU A 6 -32.60 -1.00 41.29
C GLU A 6 -32.70 0.54 41.37
N GLU A 7 -31.56 1.23 41.51
CA GLU A 7 -31.51 2.70 41.60
C GLU A 7 -31.57 3.41 40.23
N THR A 8 -31.02 2.82 39.16
CA THR A 8 -30.80 3.53 37.88
C THR A 8 -31.54 2.92 36.67
N GLY A 9 -32.12 1.73 36.82
CA GLY A 9 -32.85 1.00 35.77
C GLY A 9 -32.02 0.55 34.56
N LYS A 10 -30.69 0.67 34.60
CA LYS A 10 -29.80 0.38 33.46
C LYS A 10 -28.64 -0.52 33.88
N LEU A 11 -28.45 -1.60 33.13
CA LEU A 11 -27.45 -2.65 33.41
C LEU A 11 -26.04 -2.33 32.89
N SER A 12 -25.87 -1.29 32.08
CA SER A 12 -24.56 -0.92 31.51
C SER A 12 -24.24 0.55 31.69
N GLN A 13 -23.07 0.87 32.24
CA GLN A 13 -22.44 2.16 31.95
C GLN A 13 -22.12 2.18 30.46
N SER A 14 -22.38 3.31 29.78
CA SER A 14 -21.81 3.51 28.45
C SER A 14 -20.30 3.33 28.58
N GLY A 15 -19.75 2.27 27.99
CA GLY A 15 -18.31 2.06 28.00
C GLY A 15 -17.60 3.29 27.45
N ARG A 16 -16.29 3.39 27.67
CA ARG A 16 -15.40 4.30 26.93
C ARG A 16 -15.39 3.90 25.44
N GLY A 17 -16.53 4.06 24.79
CA GLY A 17 -16.77 3.68 23.40
C GLY A 17 -16.01 4.62 22.49
N ARG A 18 -15.58 4.07 21.35
CA ARG A 18 -14.97 4.79 20.24
C ARG A 18 -15.92 5.93 19.82
N LYS A 19 -15.39 7.16 19.73
CA LYS A 19 -16.18 8.32 19.28
C LYS A 19 -16.78 8.03 17.91
N ARG A 20 -18.04 8.42 17.72
CA ARG A 20 -18.74 8.27 16.45
C ARG A 20 -18.02 9.15 15.42
N VAL A 21 -17.39 8.52 14.45
CA VAL A 21 -16.73 9.20 13.33
C VAL A 21 -17.83 9.83 12.49
N THR A 22 -17.85 11.16 12.39
CA THR A 22 -18.68 11.88 11.42
C THR A 22 -18.34 11.38 10.03
N PRO A 23 -19.32 11.20 9.13
CA PRO A 23 -19.04 10.74 7.77
C PRO A 23 -18.30 11.85 7.04
N VAL A 24 -16.97 11.87 7.16
CA VAL A 24 -16.12 12.53 6.18
C VAL A 24 -16.45 11.86 4.86
N LEU A 25 -16.96 12.64 3.91
CA LEU A 25 -17.31 12.12 2.59
C LEU A 25 -16.06 11.50 1.99
N PHE A 26 -16.20 10.23 1.62
CA PHE A 26 -15.16 9.44 0.98
C PHE A 26 -14.51 10.17 -0.20
N ASP A 27 -15.30 10.98 -0.92
CA ASP A 27 -14.86 11.80 -2.04
C ASP A 27 -13.87 12.90 -1.64
N ASP A 28 -14.00 13.49 -0.44
CA ASP A 28 -13.06 14.50 0.05
C ASP A 28 -11.69 13.88 0.37
N VAL A 29 -11.71 12.66 0.93
CA VAL A 29 -10.47 11.90 1.22
C VAL A 29 -9.80 11.48 -0.09
N LYS A 30 -10.58 10.98 -1.05
CA LYS A 30 -10.08 10.55 -2.35
C LYS A 30 -9.45 11.72 -3.11
N THR A 31 -10.14 12.85 -3.18
CA THR A 31 -9.63 14.08 -3.82
C THR A 31 -8.35 14.57 -3.15
N ALA A 32 -8.25 14.50 -1.83
CA ALA A 32 -7.05 14.92 -1.09
C ALA A 32 -5.85 13.99 -1.33
N VAL A 33 -6.07 12.68 -1.40
CA VAL A 33 -5.02 11.69 -1.70
C VAL A 33 -4.53 11.83 -3.13
N ASP A 34 -5.46 11.96 -4.09
CA ASP A 34 -5.14 12.09 -5.51
C ASP A 34 -4.35 13.37 -5.79
N ALA A 35 -4.73 14.51 -5.18
CA ALA A 35 -4.02 15.79 -5.31
C ALA A 35 -2.56 15.75 -4.81
N GLN A 36 -2.22 14.80 -3.93
CA GLN A 36 -0.91 14.74 -3.27
C GLN A 36 0.00 13.64 -3.86
N SER A 37 -0.56 12.77 -4.70
CA SER A 37 0.15 11.66 -5.34
C SER A 37 1.26 12.08 -6.32
N GLY A 38 1.29 13.35 -6.75
CA GLY A 38 2.16 13.80 -7.84
C GLY A 38 3.61 14.10 -7.47
N ILE A 39 3.95 14.50 -6.23
CA ILE A 39 5.29 15.08 -5.97
C ILE A 39 5.93 14.67 -4.63
N ARG A 40 5.18 14.30 -3.59
CA ARG A 40 5.74 13.71 -2.35
C ARG A 40 4.68 12.84 -1.70
N VAL A 41 5.00 11.56 -1.48
CA VAL A 41 4.14 10.65 -0.69
C VAL A 41 4.08 11.19 0.75
N ALA A 42 3.14 12.09 1.01
CA ALA A 42 2.83 12.52 2.36
C ALA A 42 2.16 11.34 3.07
N SER A 43 2.66 10.99 4.26
CA SER A 43 2.03 9.93 5.06
C SER A 43 0.56 10.27 5.31
N LEU A 44 -0.31 9.26 5.41
CA LEU A 44 -1.74 9.44 5.73
C LEU A 44 -1.96 10.31 7.00
N GLY A 45 -0.99 10.32 7.92
CA GLY A 45 -1.00 11.19 9.10
C GLY A 45 -0.78 12.67 8.79
N ALA A 46 0.06 13.01 7.81
CA ALA A 46 0.27 14.38 7.36
C ALA A 46 -0.98 14.93 6.63
N VAL A 47 -1.64 14.07 5.84
CA VAL A 47 -2.91 14.41 5.16
C VAL A 47 -4.02 14.66 6.19
N ALA A 48 -4.14 13.79 7.20
CA ALA A 48 -5.09 13.94 8.29
C ALA A 48 -4.90 15.28 9.03
N HIS A 49 -3.64 15.62 9.33
CA HIS A 49 -3.31 16.81 10.11
C HIS A 49 -3.49 18.12 9.33
N ALA A 50 -3.19 18.12 8.03
CA ALA A 50 -3.31 19.30 7.17
C ALA A 50 -4.77 19.65 6.84
N LYS A 51 -5.68 18.67 6.86
CA LYS A 51 -7.09 18.84 6.49
C LYS A 51 -8.05 18.69 7.66
N PHE A 52 -7.54 18.62 8.90
CA PHE A 52 -8.34 18.41 10.12
C PHE A 52 -9.27 17.19 10.04
N LEU A 53 -8.86 16.15 9.31
CA LEU A 53 -9.63 14.93 9.15
C LEU A 53 -9.25 13.93 10.24
N ASP A 54 -10.25 13.20 10.76
CA ASP A 54 -9.98 12.12 11.71
C ASP A 54 -9.19 11.01 11.01
N ARG A 55 -8.02 10.70 11.55
CA ARG A 55 -7.12 9.64 11.07
C ARG A 55 -7.86 8.31 10.89
N GLN A 56 -8.82 8.03 11.77
CA GLN A 56 -9.57 6.78 11.70
C GLN A 56 -10.59 6.75 10.57
N ALA A 57 -11.12 7.90 10.15
CA ALA A 57 -11.97 8.02 8.97
C ALA A 57 -11.19 7.71 7.69
N ILE A 58 -9.96 8.24 7.57
CA ILE A 58 -9.07 8.00 6.41
C ILE A 58 -8.68 6.54 6.32
N LEU A 59 -8.30 5.92 7.44
CA LEU A 59 -7.96 4.50 7.46
C LEU A 59 -9.15 3.64 7.02
N LYS A 60 -10.36 3.97 7.48
CA LYS A 60 -11.57 3.24 7.13
C LYS A 60 -11.94 3.43 5.66
N SER A 61 -11.92 4.64 5.11
CA SER A 61 -12.17 4.88 3.68
C SER A 61 -11.14 4.21 2.78
N SER A 62 -9.85 4.22 3.17
CA SER A 62 -8.79 3.51 2.45
C SER A 62 -8.93 1.99 2.47
N SER A 63 -9.64 1.44 3.47
CA SER A 63 -9.92 0.00 3.57
C SER A 63 -11.15 -0.44 2.76
N GLU A 64 -12.03 0.51 2.41
CA GLU A 64 -13.25 0.27 1.63
C GLU A 64 -13.01 0.41 0.12
N THR A 65 -11.87 0.96 -0.33
CA THR A 65 -11.42 0.88 -1.73
C THR A 65 -10.74 -0.46 -2.03
N PRO A 66 -11.23 -1.27 -2.99
CA PRO A 66 -10.49 -2.43 -3.45
C PRO A 66 -9.41 -1.93 -4.42
N ILE A 67 -8.16 -1.84 -3.95
CA ILE A 67 -6.90 -2.23 -4.61
C ILE A 67 -5.75 -2.01 -3.60
N MET A 68 -5.50 -3.07 -2.82
CA MET A 68 -4.19 -3.69 -2.59
C MET A 68 -2.95 -2.80 -2.83
N HIS A 69 -2.66 -1.89 -1.93
CA HIS A 69 -1.30 -1.41 -1.74
C HIS A 69 -0.79 -2.00 -0.43
N TYR A 70 -0.47 -3.29 -0.44
CA TYR A 70 0.77 -3.65 0.22
C TYR A 70 1.83 -3.02 -0.68
N PRO A 71 2.49 -1.92 -0.29
CA PRO A 71 3.74 -1.65 -0.92
C PRO A 71 4.59 -2.87 -0.57
N TYR A 72 4.71 -3.81 -1.51
CA TYR A 72 5.99 -4.47 -1.67
C TYR A 72 6.98 -3.33 -1.54
N LYS A 73 7.86 -3.39 -0.54
CA LYS A 73 8.78 -2.30 -0.26
C LYS A 73 9.67 -2.19 -1.49
N MET A 74 9.19 -1.51 -2.51
CA MET A 74 9.86 -1.21 -3.76
C MET A 74 10.92 -0.22 -3.34
N ARG A 75 12.02 -0.78 -2.83
CA ARG A 75 13.24 -0.04 -2.66
C ARG A 75 13.65 0.26 -4.08
N HIS A 76 13.55 1.53 -4.45
CA HIS A 76 14.16 2.01 -5.67
C HIS A 76 15.66 1.75 -5.54
N THR A 77 16.10 0.63 -6.11
CA THR A 77 17.44 0.11 -5.89
C THR A 77 18.44 0.81 -6.83
N GLN A 78 17.94 1.33 -7.96
CA GLN A 78 18.69 2.12 -8.94
C GLN A 78 17.80 3.18 -9.58
N GLU A 79 18.30 4.42 -9.60
CA GLU A 79 17.72 5.52 -10.37
C GLU A 79 17.95 5.28 -11.86
N LEU A 80 16.85 5.15 -12.61
CA LEU A 80 16.91 4.93 -14.06
C LEU A 80 17.14 6.26 -14.76
N LEU A 81 18.27 6.39 -15.44
CA LEU A 81 18.52 7.52 -16.32
C LEU A 81 17.63 7.40 -17.57
N ASP A 82 17.38 8.51 -18.25
CA ASP A 82 16.51 8.50 -19.43
C ASP A 82 17.02 7.57 -20.55
N LYS A 83 18.34 7.43 -20.68
CA LYS A 83 18.95 6.46 -21.60
C LYS A 83 18.60 5.00 -21.26
N ASP A 84 18.46 4.68 -19.97
CA ASP A 84 18.15 3.32 -19.51
C ASP A 84 16.69 2.98 -19.78
N LYS A 85 15.79 3.98 -19.71
CA LYS A 85 14.39 3.85 -20.10
C LYS A 85 14.27 3.46 -21.57
N THR A 86 14.93 4.21 -22.46
CA THR A 86 14.92 3.90 -23.90
C THR A 86 15.46 2.51 -24.20
N ARG A 87 16.57 2.12 -23.56
CA ARG A 87 17.18 0.79 -23.74
C ARG A 87 16.28 -0.35 -23.24
N ARG A 88 15.59 -0.15 -22.11
CA ARG A 88 14.65 -1.15 -21.58
C ARG A 88 13.41 -1.28 -22.46
N LEU A 89 12.86 -0.17 -22.94
CA LEU A 89 11.71 -0.17 -23.85
C LEU A 89 12.04 -0.86 -25.18
N SER A 90 13.22 -0.57 -25.76
CA SER A 90 13.62 -1.23 -27.01
C SER A 90 13.81 -2.74 -26.85
N PHE A 91 14.36 -3.18 -25.71
CA PHE A 91 14.45 -4.59 -25.35
C PHE A 91 13.06 -5.23 -25.22
N GLU A 92 12.14 -4.59 -24.49
CA GLU A 92 10.78 -5.09 -24.28
C GLU A 92 10.03 -5.25 -25.61
N ILE A 93 10.05 -4.23 -26.48
CA ILE A 93 9.43 -4.29 -27.80
C ILE A 93 10.03 -5.45 -28.63
N SER A 94 11.36 -5.59 -28.62
CA SER A 94 12.04 -6.65 -29.37
C SER A 94 11.71 -8.04 -28.83
N PHE A 95 11.60 -8.18 -27.51
CA PHE A 95 11.25 -9.43 -26.85
C PHE A 95 9.80 -9.83 -27.15
N LEU A 96 8.86 -8.88 -27.05
CA LEU A 96 7.45 -9.09 -27.39
C LEU A 96 7.27 -9.48 -28.86
N ASN A 97 7.98 -8.82 -29.78
CA ASN A 97 7.94 -9.18 -31.20
C ASN A 97 8.44 -10.60 -31.48
N LYS A 98 9.34 -11.15 -30.65
CA LYS A 98 9.74 -12.56 -30.76
C LYS A 98 8.69 -13.50 -30.18
N MET A 99 8.06 -13.13 -29.08
CA MET A 99 6.96 -13.89 -28.50
C MET A 99 5.74 -13.98 -29.41
N THR A 100 5.44 -12.94 -30.20
CA THR A 100 4.32 -12.97 -31.14
C THR A 100 4.56 -13.93 -32.31
N VAL A 101 5.81 -14.17 -32.68
CA VAL A 101 6.20 -15.14 -33.71
C VAL A 101 6.24 -16.56 -33.15
N ASP A 102 6.75 -16.73 -31.93
CA ASP A 102 6.83 -18.02 -31.26
C ASP A 102 6.62 -17.86 -29.75
N LEU A 103 5.44 -18.27 -29.26
CA LEU A 103 5.09 -18.24 -27.83
C LEU A 103 5.89 -19.27 -27.01
N SER A 104 6.50 -20.26 -27.65
CA SER A 104 7.35 -21.25 -26.98
C SER A 104 8.76 -20.70 -26.71
N TRP A 105 9.17 -19.66 -27.44
CA TRP A 105 10.53 -19.11 -27.41
C TRP A 105 11.03 -18.70 -26.02
N PRO A 106 10.25 -18.02 -25.15
CA PRO A 106 10.71 -17.65 -23.81
C PRO A 106 11.08 -18.84 -22.93
N TRP A 107 10.46 -20.00 -23.14
CA TRP A 107 10.73 -21.22 -22.39
C TRP A 107 12.06 -21.87 -22.78
N ASN A 108 12.60 -21.49 -23.93
CA ASN A 108 13.91 -21.96 -24.41
C ASN A 108 15.06 -21.06 -23.94
N ILE A 109 14.80 -20.07 -23.09
CA ILE A 109 15.82 -19.17 -22.52
C ILE A 109 16.29 -19.71 -21.17
N LEU A 110 17.58 -20.03 -21.10
CA LEU A 110 18.24 -20.34 -19.83
C LEU A 110 18.71 -19.02 -19.18
N TRP A 111 18.03 -18.60 -18.12
CA TRP A 111 18.42 -17.43 -17.34
C TRP A 111 19.51 -17.77 -16.32
N SER A 112 20.45 -16.86 -16.12
CA SER A 112 21.50 -16.97 -15.10
C SER A 112 21.65 -15.64 -14.37
N ASP A 113 21.90 -15.69 -13.07
CA ASP A 113 22.25 -14.53 -12.24
C ASP A 113 23.15 -14.97 -11.09
N GLU A 114 23.89 -14.02 -10.51
CA GLU A 114 24.71 -14.24 -9.33
C GLU A 114 24.05 -13.61 -8.10
N THR A 115 24.00 -14.36 -6.99
CA THR A 115 23.53 -13.82 -5.72
C THR A 115 24.49 -14.17 -4.59
N ARG A 116 24.54 -13.28 -3.59
CA ARG A 116 25.45 -13.40 -2.44
C ARG A 116 24.71 -14.01 -1.26
N PHE A 117 25.18 -15.17 -0.81
CA PHE A 117 24.70 -15.80 0.41
C PHE A 117 25.60 -15.44 1.59
N TYR A 118 24.99 -15.00 2.68
CA TYR A 118 25.69 -14.70 3.93
C TYR A 118 25.30 -15.73 4.97
N LEU A 119 26.27 -16.29 5.70
CA LEU A 119 26.03 -17.31 6.74
C LEU A 119 24.95 -16.87 7.75
N ASN A 120 25.01 -15.61 8.21
CA ASN A 120 24.05 -14.99 9.13
C ASN A 120 23.03 -14.08 8.40
N GLY A 121 22.78 -14.32 7.11
CA GLY A 121 21.84 -13.52 6.33
C GLY A 121 20.40 -13.72 6.77
N LYS A 122 19.56 -12.68 6.60
CA LYS A 122 18.12 -12.76 6.92
C LYS A 122 17.39 -13.90 6.19
N ALA A 123 17.87 -14.29 5.00
CA ALA A 123 17.31 -15.41 4.24
C ALA A 123 17.57 -16.78 4.91
N ASN A 124 18.56 -16.88 5.79
CA ASN A 124 18.93 -18.11 6.50
C ASN A 124 18.32 -18.19 7.91
N MET A 125 17.70 -17.12 8.39
CA MET A 125 17.02 -17.14 9.69
C MET A 125 15.58 -17.64 9.49
N GLN A 126 15.34 -18.91 9.81
CA GLN A 126 13.98 -19.44 9.96
C GLN A 126 13.38 -18.80 11.21
N TYR A 127 12.26 -18.09 11.03
CA TYR A 127 11.39 -17.64 12.13
C TYR A 127 10.32 -18.68 12.40
#